data_AF-A0A3D2WHV7-F1
#
_entry.id   AF-A0A3D2WHV7-F1
#
_cell.length_a   1.000
_cell.length_b   1.000
_cell.length_c   1.000
_cell.angle_alpha   90.00
_cell.angle_beta   90.00
_cell.angle_gamma   90.00
#
_symmetry.space_group_name_H-M   'P 1'
#
loop_
_entity.id
_entity.type
_entity.pdbx_description
1 polymer ?
#
loop_
_entity_poly.entity_id
_entity_poly.type
_entity_poly.pdbx_seq_one_letter_code
_entity_poly.pdbx_strand_id
1 'polypeptide(L)'
;MRSNTMQQMQLRRFFAKRVTNQVRVILGLWCQLNDGPWTTMGLDEFKHAIQTLIRFAQHFNEESHRRAARQIMQCLDLVDSDTLTPNPEVLHELTDLIGQLSHLALRRTDNEEYESANVLNPKKPVYIAMHNIEEAFKLSEQLEFFGFRVLVTTTLYEFESEMKSRRPACVIMDVAFS
;
A
#
# COMPACT_ATOMS: atom_id res chain seq x y z
N MET A 1 34.88 12.88 12.66
CA MET A 1 34.66 11.86 11.60
C MET A 1 33.60 10.81 11.91
N ARG A 2 33.08 10.65 13.15
CA ARG A 2 32.02 9.65 13.48
C ARG A 2 30.56 10.08 13.19
N SER A 3 30.31 11.37 12.93
CA SER A 3 28.94 11.90 12.77
C SER A 3 28.34 11.73 11.36
N ASN A 4 29.16 11.60 10.32
CA ASN A 4 28.69 11.54 8.92
C ASN A 4 28.13 10.14 8.55
N THR A 5 28.74 9.08 9.09
CA THR A 5 28.30 7.69 8.88
C THR A 5 26.97 7.39 9.56
N MET A 6 26.72 7.98 10.73
CA MET A 6 25.48 7.80 11.50
C MET A 6 24.29 8.51 10.84
N GLN A 7 24.52 9.70 10.27
CA GLN A 7 23.54 10.42 9.45
C GLN A 7 23.21 9.66 8.16
N GLN A 8 24.22 9.12 7.46
CA GLN A 8 24.02 8.29 6.26
C GLN A 8 23.24 7.00 6.55
N MET A 9 23.49 6.35 7.69
CA MET A 9 22.75 5.14 8.12
C MET A 9 21.29 5.45 8.47
N GLN A 10 21.02 6.51 9.22
CA GLN A 10 19.65 6.95 9.53
C GLN A 10 18.89 7.31 8.27
N LEU A 11 19.54 8.03 7.35
CA LEU A 11 18.97 8.40 6.06
C LEU A 11 18.58 7.13 5.27
N ARG A 12 19.50 6.18 5.09
CA ARG A 12 19.22 4.89 4.45
C ARG A 12 18.02 4.16 5.06
N ARG A 13 17.90 4.14 6.39
CA ARG A 13 16.80 3.47 7.09
C ARG A 13 15.44 4.13 6.82
N PHE A 14 15.35 5.46 6.85
CA PHE A 14 14.12 6.19 6.49
C PHE A 14 13.73 5.97 5.02
N PHE A 15 14.71 5.83 4.14
CA PHE A 15 14.45 5.58 2.72
C PHE A 15 14.05 4.15 2.41
N ALA A 16 14.63 3.16 3.10
CA ALA A 16 14.14 1.80 3.08
C ALA A 16 12.66 1.73 3.52
N LYS A 17 12.31 2.45 4.60
CA LYS A 17 10.91 2.56 5.04
C LYS A 17 10.01 3.19 3.98
N ARG A 18 10.46 4.25 3.29
CA ARG A 18 9.68 4.91 2.23
C ARG A 18 9.47 4.03 1.00
N VAL A 19 10.50 3.31 0.54
CA VAL A 19 10.37 2.39 -0.60
C VAL A 19 9.43 1.23 -0.23
N THR A 20 9.54 0.67 0.97
CA THR A 20 8.62 -0.39 1.43
C THR A 20 7.19 0.11 1.57
N ASN A 21 6.99 1.32 2.11
CA ASN A 21 5.66 1.93 2.18
C ASN A 21 5.08 2.18 0.78
N GLN A 22 5.89 2.67 -0.17
CA GLN A 22 5.44 2.89 -1.53
C GLN A 22 5.05 1.59 -2.23
N VAL A 23 5.77 0.49 -1.98
CA VAL A 23 5.37 -0.84 -2.47
C VAL A 23 4.02 -1.26 -1.89
N ARG A 24 3.72 -0.97 -0.61
CA ARG A 24 2.38 -1.26 -0.05
C ARG A 24 1.28 -0.46 -0.71
N VAL A 25 1.51 0.82 -0.99
CA VAL A 25 0.55 1.67 -1.72
C VAL A 25 0.25 1.05 -3.09
N ILE A 26 1.29 0.64 -3.83
CA ILE A 26 1.15 -0.04 -5.12
C ILE A 26 0.33 -1.33 -4.98
N LEU A 27 0.60 -2.16 -3.97
CA LEU A 27 -0.16 -3.39 -3.75
C LEU A 27 -1.64 -3.12 -3.41
N GLY A 28 -1.93 -2.08 -2.62
CA GLY A 28 -3.29 -1.67 -2.31
C GLY A 28 -4.06 -1.23 -3.56
N LEU A 29 -3.45 -0.36 -4.36
CA LEU A 29 -4.02 0.12 -5.62
C LEU A 29 -4.21 -1.03 -6.63
N TRP A 30 -3.29 -2.00 -6.68
CA TRP A 30 -3.43 -3.20 -7.50
C TRP A 30 -4.67 -4.03 -7.12
N CYS A 31 -4.87 -4.27 -5.82
CA CYS A 31 -6.07 -4.96 -5.35
C CYS A 31 -7.35 -4.20 -5.71
N GLN A 32 -7.38 -2.89 -5.48
CA GLN A 32 -8.54 -2.05 -5.81
C GLN A 32 -8.84 -2.05 -7.31
N LEU A 33 -7.80 -1.99 -8.16
CA LEU A 33 -7.93 -2.04 -9.61
C LEU A 33 -8.50 -3.39 -10.09
N ASN A 34 -8.21 -4.49 -9.37
CA ASN A 34 -8.68 -5.83 -9.71
C ASN A 34 -10.00 -6.23 -9.02
N ASP A 35 -10.49 -5.45 -8.06
CA ASP A 35 -11.80 -5.64 -7.39
C ASP A 35 -12.98 -5.15 -8.26
N GLY A 36 -12.69 -4.43 -9.36
CA GLY A 36 -13.70 -3.89 -10.27
C GLY A 36 -13.18 -3.65 -11.69
N PRO A 37 -13.99 -3.03 -12.57
CA PRO A 37 -13.51 -2.63 -13.89
C PRO A 37 -12.44 -1.54 -13.75
N TRP A 38 -11.40 -1.65 -14.56
CA TRP A 38 -10.31 -0.68 -14.58
C TRP A 38 -10.86 0.67 -15.05
N THR A 39 -10.53 1.72 -14.32
CA THR A 39 -10.90 3.10 -14.66
C THR A 39 -9.66 3.90 -15.02
N THR A 40 -9.80 4.93 -15.85
CA THR A 40 -8.68 5.82 -16.19
C THR A 40 -8.06 6.42 -14.93
N MET A 41 -8.90 6.86 -13.99
CA MET A 41 -8.48 7.42 -12.71
C MET A 41 -7.68 6.41 -11.88
N GLY A 42 -8.18 5.18 -11.72
CA GLY A 42 -7.47 4.13 -10.97
C GLY A 42 -6.16 3.73 -11.64
N LEU A 43 -6.12 3.66 -12.98
CA LEU A 43 -4.92 3.35 -13.74
C LEU A 43 -3.87 4.48 -13.63
N ASP A 44 -4.29 5.73 -13.69
CA ASP A 44 -3.41 6.90 -13.54
C ASP A 44 -2.83 6.98 -12.12
N GLU A 45 -3.65 6.74 -11.09
CA GLU A 45 -3.20 6.65 -9.70
C GLU A 45 -2.18 5.53 -9.52
N PHE A 46 -2.44 4.36 -10.10
CA PHE A 46 -1.52 3.23 -10.07
C PHE A 46 -0.18 3.56 -10.76
N LYS A 47 -0.22 4.13 -11.98
CA LYS A 47 0.97 4.60 -12.71
C LYS A 47 1.74 5.65 -11.90
N HIS A 48 1.05 6.59 -11.26
CA HIS A 48 1.69 7.61 -10.43
C HIS A 48 2.41 7.02 -9.22
N ALA A 49 1.81 6.03 -8.56
CA ALA A 49 2.42 5.32 -7.44
C ALA A 49 3.69 4.56 -7.86
N ILE A 50 3.70 3.93 -9.04
CA ILE A 50 4.87 3.23 -9.58
C ILE A 50 5.98 4.21 -9.99
N GLN A 51 5.64 5.34 -10.62
CA GLN A 51 6.61 6.40 -10.93
C GLN A 51 7.27 6.96 -9.66
N THR A 52 6.49 7.13 -8.60
CA THR A 52 7.00 7.56 -7.29
C THR A 52 7.98 6.55 -6.71
N LEU A 53 7.70 5.24 -6.83
CA LEU A 53 8.64 4.19 -6.45
C LEU A 53 9.94 4.26 -7.27
N ILE A 54 9.88 4.49 -8.58
CA ILE A 54 11.08 4.64 -9.43
C ILE A 54 11.94 5.81 -8.95
N ARG A 55 11.32 6.97 -8.66
CA ARG A 55 12.03 8.15 -8.14
C ARG A 55 12.72 7.86 -6.81
N PHE A 56 12.03 7.17 -5.89
CA PHE A 56 12.63 6.78 -4.61
C PHE A 56 13.76 5.76 -4.78
N ALA A 57 13.60 4.76 -5.65
CA ALA A 57 14.61 3.72 -5.87
C ALA A 57 15.87 4.26 -6.57
N GLN A 58 15.73 5.25 -7.48
CA GLN A 58 16.84 5.90 -8.16
C GLN A 58 17.78 6.63 -7.19
N HIS A 59 17.24 7.26 -6.14
CA HIS A 59 18.04 8.03 -5.19
C HIS A 59 18.90 7.15 -4.26
N PHE A 60 18.61 5.84 -4.12
CA PHE A 60 19.28 4.97 -3.15
C PHE A 60 20.03 3.78 -3.77
N ASN A 61 20.20 3.77 -5.09
CA ASN A 61 20.86 2.68 -5.82
C ASN A 61 20.19 1.31 -5.63
N GLU A 62 18.88 1.30 -5.39
CA GLU A 62 18.04 0.12 -5.21
C GLU A 62 17.58 -0.42 -6.57
N GLU A 63 18.54 -0.92 -7.35
CA GLU A 63 18.35 -1.26 -8.76
C GLU A 63 17.27 -2.32 -8.98
N SER A 64 17.11 -3.27 -8.06
CA SER A 64 16.10 -4.33 -8.16
C SER A 64 14.67 -3.78 -8.10
N HIS A 65 14.38 -2.88 -7.15
CA HIS A 65 13.06 -2.23 -7.05
C HIS A 65 12.78 -1.34 -8.26
N ARG A 66 13.81 -0.60 -8.71
CA ARG A 66 13.72 0.28 -9.88
C ARG A 66 13.42 -0.52 -11.15
N ARG A 67 14.08 -1.67 -11.33
CA ARG A 67 13.89 -2.55 -12.49
C ARG A 67 12.49 -3.13 -12.50
N ALA A 68 12.03 -3.71 -11.39
CA ALA A 68 10.68 -4.24 -11.27
C ALA A 68 9.62 -3.16 -11.55
N ALA A 69 9.75 -1.98 -10.95
CA ALA A 69 8.82 -0.87 -11.17
C ALA A 69 8.78 -0.39 -12.63
N ARG A 70 9.92 -0.37 -13.34
CA ARG A 70 9.94 -0.04 -14.77
C ARG A 70 9.29 -1.11 -15.63
N GLN A 71 9.51 -2.39 -15.33
CA GLN A 71 8.86 -3.47 -16.06
C GLN A 71 7.35 -3.39 -15.89
N ILE A 72 6.86 -3.09 -14.69
CA ILE A 72 5.43 -2.85 -14.46
C ILE A 72 4.92 -1.67 -15.31
N MET A 73 5.64 -0.54 -15.35
CA MET A 73 5.26 0.59 -16.23
C MET A 73 5.19 0.19 -17.70
N GLN A 74 6.16 -0.60 -18.19
CA GLN A 74 6.19 -1.07 -19.58
C GLN A 74 4.99 -1.99 -19.89
N CYS A 75 4.64 -2.90 -18.98
CA CYS A 75 3.44 -3.72 -19.14
C CYS A 75 2.15 -2.88 -19.12
N LEU A 76 2.10 -1.82 -18.30
CA LEU A 76 0.96 -0.90 -18.27
C LEU A 76 0.83 -0.02 -19.51
N ASP A 77 1.90 0.15 -20.28
CA ASP A 77 1.87 0.84 -21.58
C ASP A 77 1.31 -0.06 -22.71
N LEU A 78 1.24 -1.37 -22.46
CA LEU A 78 0.58 -2.34 -23.37
C LEU A 78 -0.93 -2.45 -23.12
N VAL A 79 -1.45 -1.81 -22.08
CA VAL A 79 -2.89 -1.75 -21.80
C VAL A 79 -3.51 -0.74 -22.74
N ASP A 80 -4.51 -1.18 -23.48
CA ASP A 80 -5.25 -0.36 -24.41
C ASP A 80 -5.96 0.78 -23.66
N SER A 81 -5.68 2.02 -24.06
CA SER A 81 -6.23 3.23 -23.45
C SER A 81 -7.73 3.38 -23.67
N ASP A 82 -8.28 2.76 -24.72
CA ASP A 82 -9.68 2.91 -25.11
C ASP A 82 -10.57 1.89 -24.38
N THR A 83 -10.05 0.69 -24.15
CA THR A 83 -10.79 -0.39 -23.46
C THR A 83 -10.42 -0.51 -21.99
N LEU A 84 -9.29 0.05 -21.56
CA LEU A 84 -8.73 0.00 -20.20
C LEU A 84 -8.60 -1.41 -19.62
N THR A 85 -8.77 -2.43 -20.47
CA THR A 85 -8.84 -3.83 -20.06
C THR A 85 -7.54 -4.49 -20.49
N PRO A 86 -6.69 -4.95 -19.55
CA PRO A 86 -5.49 -5.68 -19.92
C PRO A 86 -5.90 -7.00 -20.58
N ASN A 87 -5.17 -7.38 -21.64
CA ASN A 87 -5.31 -8.72 -22.17
C ASN A 87 -4.79 -9.74 -21.11
N PRO A 88 -5.17 -11.03 -21.20
CA PRO A 88 -4.80 -12.02 -20.19
C PRO A 88 -3.29 -12.21 -20.00
N GLU A 89 -2.50 -12.04 -21.07
CA GLU A 89 -1.04 -12.16 -21.03
C GLU A 89 -0.42 -11.01 -20.23
N VAL A 90 -0.85 -9.77 -20.50
CA VAL A 90 -0.43 -8.56 -19.78
C VAL A 90 -0.88 -8.62 -18.32
N LEU A 91 -2.09 -9.09 -18.05
CA LEU A 91 -2.59 -9.26 -16.68
C LEU A 91 -1.74 -10.28 -15.89
N HIS A 92 -1.38 -11.39 -16.53
CA HIS A 92 -0.52 -12.41 -15.93
C HIS A 92 0.88 -11.85 -15.64
N GLU A 93 1.49 -11.16 -16.61
CA GLU A 93 2.80 -10.54 -16.44
C GLU A 93 2.80 -9.47 -15.34
N LEU A 94 1.76 -8.62 -15.29
CA LEU A 94 1.59 -7.64 -14.22
C LEU A 94 1.46 -8.31 -12.85
N THR A 95 0.70 -9.39 -12.75
CA THR A 95 0.53 -10.14 -11.49
C THR A 95 1.87 -10.69 -11.00
N ASP A 96 2.66 -11.28 -11.91
CA ASP A 96 3.98 -11.82 -11.58
C ASP A 96 4.96 -10.72 -11.15
N LEU A 97 5.00 -9.59 -11.86
CA LEU A 97 5.85 -8.46 -11.53
C LEU A 97 5.47 -7.81 -10.19
N ILE A 98 4.17 -7.72 -9.89
CA ILE A 98 3.67 -7.23 -8.61
C ILE A 98 4.01 -8.20 -7.47
N GLY A 99 3.93 -9.51 -7.71
CA GLY A 99 4.39 -10.55 -6.79
C GLY A 99 5.89 -10.43 -6.49
N GLN A 100 6.72 -10.26 -7.53
CA GLN A 100 8.16 -10.03 -7.38
C GLN A 100 8.46 -8.75 -6.58
N LEU A 101 7.74 -7.67 -6.86
CA LEU A 101 7.88 -6.41 -6.12
C LEU A 101 7.57 -6.57 -4.63
N SER A 102 6.52 -7.34 -4.31
CA SER A 102 6.17 -7.70 -2.93
C SER A 102 7.30 -8.48 -2.24
N HIS A 103 7.86 -9.50 -2.91
CA HIS A 103 8.98 -10.27 -2.37
C HIS A 103 10.26 -9.45 -2.16
N LEU A 104 10.55 -8.47 -3.03
CA LEU A 104 11.68 -7.56 -2.88
C LEU A 104 11.53 -6.65 -1.64
N ALA A 105 10.31 -6.19 -1.36
CA ALA A 105 10.02 -5.40 -0.17
C ALA A 105 10.13 -6.22 1.13
N LEU A 106 9.73 -7.51 1.10
CA LEU A 106 9.86 -8.43 2.22
C LEU A 106 11.33 -8.75 2.55
N ARG A 107 12.13 -9.14 1.54
CA ARG A 107 13.55 -9.48 1.73
C ARG A 107 14.39 -8.37 2.35
N ARG A 108 14.05 -7.10 2.11
CA ARG A 108 14.76 -5.98 2.75
C ARG A 108 14.34 -5.77 4.20
N THR A 109 13.14 -6.18 4.56
CA THR A 109 12.62 -6.12 5.93
C THR A 109 13.22 -7.24 6.78
N ASP A 110 13.49 -8.42 6.21
CA ASP A 110 14.11 -9.57 6.92
C ASP A 110 15.52 -9.30 7.45
N ASN A 111 16.23 -8.28 6.94
CA ASN A 111 17.54 -7.86 7.47
C ASN A 111 17.46 -6.96 8.72
N GLU A 112 16.27 -6.54 9.14
CA GLU A 112 16.02 -5.86 10.41
C GLU A 112 14.86 -6.59 11.13
N GLU A 113 15.18 -7.49 12.07
CA GLU A 113 14.25 -8.27 12.93
C GLU A 113 12.86 -7.63 13.12
N TYR A 114 11.92 -7.92 12.22
CA TYR A 114 10.50 -7.68 12.41
C TYR A 114 9.74 -8.75 11.63
N GLU A 115 8.87 -9.44 12.36
CA GLU A 115 8.15 -10.64 11.93
C GLU A 115 7.60 -10.56 10.49
N SER A 116 7.87 -11.64 9.77
CA SER A 116 7.35 -12.01 8.46
C SER A 116 5.82 -11.99 8.44
N ALA A 117 5.23 -10.83 8.20
CA ALA A 117 3.80 -10.70 7.92
C ALA A 117 3.56 -10.99 6.44
N ASN A 118 3.06 -12.19 6.14
CA ASN A 118 2.50 -12.58 4.85
C ASN A 118 1.57 -11.46 4.32
N VAL A 119 2.05 -10.75 3.31
CA VAL A 119 1.37 -9.61 2.66
C VAL A 119 0.07 -10.04 1.95
N LEU A 120 -0.11 -11.35 1.73
CA LEU A 120 -1.25 -11.95 1.05
C LEU A 120 -2.44 -12.30 1.96
N ASN A 121 -2.32 -12.19 3.28
CA ASN A 121 -3.45 -12.41 4.18
C ASN A 121 -4.22 -11.10 4.39
N PRO A 122 -5.55 -11.05 4.12
CA PRO A 122 -6.33 -9.84 4.31
C PRO A 122 -6.31 -9.45 5.79
N LYS A 123 -5.58 -8.39 6.12
CA LYS A 123 -5.40 -7.91 7.50
C LYS A 123 -6.77 -7.67 8.15
N LYS A 124 -6.86 -8.00 9.45
CA LYS A 124 -8.03 -7.65 10.27
C LYS A 124 -8.22 -6.13 10.23
N PRO A 125 -9.45 -5.63 10.12
CA PRO A 125 -9.69 -4.21 9.95
C PRO A 125 -9.41 -3.43 11.24
N VAL A 126 -9.05 -2.16 11.14
CA VAL A 126 -9.02 -1.20 12.24
C VAL A 126 -10.34 -0.44 12.21
N TYR A 127 -11.11 -0.49 13.29
CA TYR A 127 -12.39 0.22 13.36
C TYR A 127 -12.18 1.60 13.96
N ILE A 128 -12.76 2.62 13.32
CA ILE A 128 -12.76 4.01 13.79
C ILE A 128 -14.19 4.42 14.09
N ALA A 129 -14.45 4.71 15.36
CA ALA A 129 -15.73 5.17 15.88
C ALA A 129 -15.51 6.54 16.53
N MET A 130 -15.71 7.62 15.77
CA MET A 130 -15.46 8.99 16.24
C MET A 130 -16.68 9.88 15.99
N HIS A 131 -16.91 10.84 16.89
CA HIS A 131 -18.00 11.80 16.76
C HIS A 131 -17.73 12.81 15.63
N ASN A 132 -16.46 13.25 15.50
CA ASN A 132 -16.03 14.13 14.42
C ASN A 132 -15.69 13.32 13.15
N ILE A 133 -16.61 13.34 12.19
CA ILE A 133 -16.48 12.62 10.92
C ILE A 133 -15.25 13.08 10.13
N GLU A 134 -14.93 14.38 10.12
CA GLU A 134 -13.76 14.88 9.38
C GLU A 134 -12.43 14.36 9.96
N GLU A 135 -12.35 14.22 11.28
CA GLU A 135 -11.18 13.63 11.94
C GLU A 135 -11.10 12.12 11.72
N ALA A 136 -12.25 11.43 11.72
CA ALA A 136 -12.34 10.02 11.42
C ALA A 136 -11.80 9.70 10.02
N PHE A 137 -12.17 10.51 9.02
CA PHE A 137 -11.70 10.39 7.65
C PHE A 137 -10.20 10.72 7.51
N LYS A 138 -9.72 11.78 8.17
CA LYS A 138 -8.27 12.08 8.17
C LYS A 138 -7.46 10.94 8.79
N LEU A 139 -7.96 10.33 9.85
CA LEU A 139 -7.30 9.21 10.52
C LEU A 139 -7.36 7.93 9.67
N SER A 140 -8.48 7.69 8.97
CA SER A 140 -8.59 6.56 8.06
C SER A 140 -7.58 6.66 6.92
N GLU A 141 -7.47 7.82 6.27
CA GLU A 141 -6.46 8.05 5.21
C GLU A 141 -5.03 7.80 5.72
N GLN A 142 -4.70 8.26 6.93
CA GLN A 142 -3.39 8.03 7.52
C GLN A 142 -3.11 6.55 7.80
N LEU A 143 -4.10 5.80 8.26
CA LEU A 143 -3.96 4.37 8.54
C LEU A 143 -3.93 3.52 7.28
N GLU A 144 -4.75 3.86 6.28
CA GLU A 144 -4.72 3.25 4.95
C GLU A 144 -3.37 3.47 4.27
N PHE A 145 -2.77 4.65 4.43
CA PHE A 145 -1.40 4.94 3.99
C PHE A 145 -0.35 3.97 4.58
N PHE A 146 -0.56 3.47 5.81
CA PHE A 146 0.33 2.45 6.41
C PHE A 146 -0.01 1.00 6.01
N GLY A 147 -1.04 0.81 5.18
CA GLY A 147 -1.52 -0.49 4.73
C GLY A 147 -2.37 -1.21 5.76
N PHE A 148 -3.12 -0.45 6.58
CA PHE A 148 -4.21 -0.98 7.38
C PHE A 148 -5.50 -0.92 6.58
N ARG A 149 -6.32 -1.95 6.71
CA ARG A 149 -7.71 -1.89 6.24
C ARG A 149 -8.50 -1.15 7.32
N VAL A 150 -9.09 -0.01 6.99
CA VAL A 150 -9.86 0.79 7.96
C VAL A 150 -11.35 0.64 7.67
N LEU A 151 -12.16 0.69 8.73
CA LEU A 151 -13.60 0.79 8.62
C LEU A 151 -14.06 1.91 9.56
N VAL A 152 -14.63 2.96 8.98
CA VAL A 152 -15.17 4.10 9.73
C VAL A 152 -16.65 3.83 9.98
N THR A 153 -17.06 3.85 11.25
CA THR A 153 -18.47 3.73 11.65
C THR A 153 -18.92 5.01 12.30
N THR A 154 -20.07 5.52 11.88
CA THR A 154 -20.59 6.81 12.35
C THR A 154 -21.64 6.64 13.45
N THR A 155 -22.20 5.43 13.59
CA THR A 155 -23.21 5.10 14.59
C THR A 155 -22.85 3.85 15.37
N LEU A 156 -23.34 3.75 16.62
CA LEU A 156 -23.17 2.56 17.45
C LEU A 156 -23.76 1.31 16.79
N TYR A 157 -24.88 1.45 16.09
CA TYR A 157 -25.53 0.35 15.37
C TYR A 157 -24.65 -0.23 14.25
N GLU A 158 -24.02 0.64 13.44
CA GLU A 158 -23.06 0.23 12.41
C GLU A 158 -21.86 -0.49 13.03
N PHE A 159 -21.30 0.07 14.10
CA PHE A 159 -20.18 -0.53 14.83
C PHE A 159 -20.51 -1.94 15.36
N GLU A 160 -21.65 -2.11 16.00
CA GLU A 160 -22.08 -3.41 16.53
C GLU A 160 -22.36 -4.44 15.43
N SER A 161 -22.96 -4.01 14.31
CA SER A 161 -23.19 -4.86 13.15
C SER A 161 -21.87 -5.38 12.56
N GLU A 162 -20.91 -4.48 12.37
CA GLU A 162 -19.59 -4.80 11.81
C GLU A 162 -18.73 -5.65 12.75
N MET A 163 -18.85 -5.46 14.07
CA MET A 163 -18.18 -6.27 15.08
C MET A 163 -18.67 -7.73 15.09
N LYS A 164 -19.93 -7.98 14.72
CA LYS A 164 -20.49 -9.33 14.57
C LYS A 164 -19.99 -10.01 13.30
N SER A 165 -19.75 -9.25 12.23
CA SER A 165 -19.29 -9.75 10.94
C SER A 165 -17.81 -10.13 10.95
N ARG A 166 -16.93 -9.26 11.45
CA ARG A 166 -15.48 -9.51 11.46
C ARG A 166 -14.81 -8.90 12.69
N ARG A 167 -13.95 -9.68 13.36
CA ARG A 167 -13.18 -9.15 14.49
C ARG A 167 -12.10 -8.18 14.03
N PRO A 168 -12.02 -6.97 14.63
CA PRO A 168 -11.00 -6.00 14.28
C PRO A 168 -9.62 -6.39 14.83
N ALA A 169 -8.57 -5.78 14.26
CA ALA A 169 -7.22 -5.80 14.81
C ALA A 169 -7.10 -4.82 15.98
N CYS A 170 -7.80 -3.69 15.88
CA CYS A 170 -7.77 -2.58 16.82
C CYS A 170 -9.07 -1.78 16.66
N VAL A 171 -9.55 -1.18 17.74
CA VAL A 171 -10.66 -0.23 17.74
C VAL A 171 -10.15 1.11 18.27
N ILE A 172 -10.38 2.17 17.50
CA ILE A 172 -10.12 3.55 17.89
C ILE A 172 -11.49 4.18 18.11
N MET A 173 -11.76 4.59 19.35
CA MET A 173 -13.06 5.12 19.75
C MET A 173 -12.87 6.45 20.46
N ASP A 174 -13.65 7.45 20.05
CA ASP A 174 -13.75 8.73 20.74
C ASP A 174 -14.52 8.54 22.06
N VAL A 175 -14.09 9.25 23.11
CA VAL A 175 -14.69 9.19 24.45
C VAL A 175 -16.13 9.70 24.43
N ALA A 176 -16.48 10.54 23.45
CA ALA A 176 -17.82 11.08 23.23
C ALA A 176 -18.66 10.25 22.23
N PHE A 177 -18.17 9.10 21.76
CA PHE A 177 -18.93 8.23 20.85
C PHE A 177 -20.08 7.54 21.60
N SER A 178 -21.32 7.78 21.17
CA SER A 178 -22.55 7.27 21.78
C SER A 178 -23.53 6.74 20.74
#